data_AF-A0A662CPI2-F1
#
_entry.id   AF-A0A662CPI2-F1
#
_cell.length_a   1.000
_cell.length_b   1.000
_cell.length_c   1.000
_cell.angle_alpha   90.00
_cell.angle_beta   90.00
_cell.angle_gamma   90.00
#
_symmetry.space_group_name_H-M   'P 1'
#
loop_
_entity.id
_entity.type
_entity.pdbx_description
1 polymer ?
#
loop_
_entity_poly.entity_id
_entity_poly.type
_entity_poly.pdbx_seq_one_letter_code
_entity_poly.pdbx_strand_id
1 'polypeptide(L)'
;QTLETIGRFYRETGYILDPHTSVGVTAGLALQEEWVAMVCLATAHPAKFPEAVKRAIGKEPPKPPRIAELEGKERRFEVLPADVAAVKDYIERYAI
;
A
#
# COMPACT_ATOMS: atom_id res chain seq x y z
N GLN A 1 -13.41 -10.03 3.86
CA GLN A 1 -12.63 -10.16 2.61
C GLN A 1 -11.20 -9.63 2.74
N THR A 2 -10.85 -8.34 2.52
CA THR A 2 -9.42 -7.93 2.47
C THR A 2 -8.60 -8.27 3.73
N LEU A 3 -9.00 -7.81 4.93
CA LEU A 3 -8.25 -8.11 6.16
C LEU A 3 -8.21 -9.61 6.49
N GLU A 4 -9.29 -10.30 6.18
CA GLU A 4 -9.40 -11.75 6.36
C GLU A 4 -8.44 -12.50 5.44
N THR A 5 -8.35 -12.11 4.16
CA THR A 5 -7.40 -12.68 3.21
C THR A 5 -5.96 -12.41 3.64
N ILE A 6 -5.61 -11.19 4.07
CA ILE A 6 -4.27 -10.89 4.62
C ILE A 6 -3.97 -11.84 5.80
N GLY A 7 -4.91 -11.96 6.74
CA GLY A 7 -4.75 -12.81 7.92
C GLY A 7 -4.62 -14.29 7.58
N ARG A 8 -5.46 -14.80 6.68
CA ARG A 8 -5.44 -16.19 6.22
C ARG A 8 -4.13 -16.51 5.50
N PHE A 9 -3.75 -15.68 4.51
CA PHE A 9 -2.55 -15.89 3.72
C PHE A 9 -1.29 -15.85 4.59
N TYR A 10 -1.24 -14.94 5.57
CA TYR A 10 -0.14 -14.89 6.53
C TYR A 10 -0.05 -16.15 7.40
N ARG A 11 -1.19 -16.67 7.90
CA ARG A 11 -1.20 -17.93 8.69
C ARG A 11 -0.76 -19.14 7.86
N GLU A 12 -1.16 -19.21 6.60
CA GLU A 12 -0.90 -20.36 5.72
C GLU A 12 0.52 -20.35 5.13
N THR A 13 1.07 -19.17 4.84
CA THR A 13 2.32 -19.03 4.05
C THR A 13 3.43 -18.27 4.75
N GLY A 14 3.12 -17.53 5.82
CA GLY A 14 4.04 -16.57 6.42
C GLY A 14 4.24 -15.27 5.61
N TYR A 15 3.68 -15.16 4.40
CA TYR A 15 3.79 -13.98 3.56
C TYR A 15 2.75 -12.91 3.96
N ILE A 16 3.20 -11.66 4.04
CA ILE A 16 2.34 -10.53 4.43
C ILE A 16 1.90 -9.80 3.16
N LEU A 17 0.60 -9.82 2.89
CA LEU A 17 0.00 -9.05 1.79
C LEU A 17 -0.29 -7.62 2.25
N ASP A 18 -0.06 -6.66 1.35
CA ASP A 18 -0.66 -5.33 1.47
C ASP A 18 -2.15 -5.40 1.04
N PRO A 19 -2.99 -4.42 1.41
CA PRO A 19 -4.42 -4.44 1.07
C PRO A 19 -4.70 -4.51 -0.45
N HIS A 20 -3.87 -3.91 -1.31
CA HIS A 20 -4.06 -3.92 -2.76
C HIS A 20 -3.77 -5.31 -3.32
N THR A 21 -2.62 -5.89 -2.97
CA THR A 21 -2.28 -7.27 -3.36
C THR A 21 -3.33 -8.26 -2.84
N SER A 22 -3.83 -8.05 -1.62
CA SER A 22 -4.86 -8.90 -1.03
C SER A 22 -6.17 -8.91 -1.83
N VAL A 23 -6.56 -7.80 -2.48
CA VAL A 23 -7.74 -7.80 -3.36
C VAL A 23 -7.46 -8.68 -4.57
N GLY A 24 -6.30 -8.54 -5.21
CA GLY A 24 -5.89 -9.36 -6.35
C GLY A 24 -5.84 -10.85 -6.03
N VAL A 25 -5.24 -11.22 -4.89
CA VAL A 25 -5.20 -12.60 -4.39
C VAL A 25 -6.60 -13.13 -4.09
N THR A 26 -7.48 -12.32 -3.49
CA THR A 26 -8.86 -12.75 -3.20
C THR A 26 -9.62 -13.06 -4.49
N ALA A 27 -9.53 -12.18 -5.50
CA ALA A 27 -10.18 -12.38 -6.78
C ALA A 27 -9.58 -13.56 -7.56
N GLY A 28 -8.25 -13.67 -7.58
CA GLY A 28 -7.54 -14.76 -8.24
C GLY A 28 -7.92 -16.12 -7.68
N LEU A 29 -7.94 -16.28 -6.34
CA LEU A 29 -8.33 -17.53 -5.69
C LEU A 29 -9.79 -17.92 -5.96
N ALA A 30 -10.67 -16.96 -6.20
CA ALA A 30 -12.07 -17.20 -6.54
C ALA A 30 -12.28 -17.64 -8.00
N LEU A 31 -11.33 -17.31 -8.89
CA LEU A 31 -11.40 -17.55 -10.33
C LEU A 31 -10.35 -18.55 -10.83
N GLN A 32 -9.58 -19.15 -9.92
CA GLN A 32 -8.51 -20.07 -10.30
C GLN A 32 -9.08 -21.30 -11.02
N GLU A 33 -8.39 -21.71 -12.09
CA GLU A 33 -8.72 -22.90 -12.86
C GLU A 33 -7.67 -23.99 -12.60
N GLU A 34 -8.12 -25.24 -12.59
CA GLU A 34 -7.22 -26.38 -12.45
C GLU A 34 -6.20 -26.38 -13.61
N TRP A 35 -4.93 -26.66 -13.31
CA TRP A 35 -3.82 -26.69 -14.28
C TRP A 35 -3.44 -25.36 -14.94
N VAL A 36 -4.07 -24.23 -14.56
CA VAL A 36 -3.68 -22.88 -15.03
C VAL A 36 -2.96 -22.12 -13.93
N ALA A 37 -1.74 -21.65 -14.21
CA ALA A 37 -0.97 -20.88 -13.24
C ALA A 37 -1.60 -19.50 -13.00
N MET A 38 -1.99 -19.23 -11.75
CA MET A 38 -2.45 -17.91 -11.31
C MET A 38 -1.26 -17.04 -10.89
N VAL A 39 -1.16 -15.85 -11.47
CA VAL A 39 -0.18 -14.82 -11.08
C VAL A 39 -0.91 -13.58 -10.59
N CYS A 40 -0.71 -13.21 -9.32
CA CYS A 40 -1.22 -11.97 -8.74
C CYS A 40 -0.10 -10.94 -8.62
N LEU A 41 -0.32 -9.73 -9.16
CA LEU A 41 0.66 -8.65 -9.05
C LEU A 41 0.63 -8.03 -7.64
N ALA A 42 1.79 -8.05 -6.97
CA ALA A 42 1.97 -7.37 -5.70
C ALA A 42 2.30 -5.89 -5.92
N THR A 43 1.26 -5.05 -5.96
CA THR A 43 1.37 -3.65 -6.42
C THR A 43 1.97 -2.71 -5.38
N ALA A 44 2.05 -3.12 -4.11
CA ALA A 44 2.65 -2.32 -3.06
C ALA A 44 3.33 -3.17 -1.99
N HIS A 45 4.35 -2.59 -1.35
CA HIS A 45 4.96 -3.19 -0.16
C HIS A 45 4.06 -3.01 1.07
N PRO A 46 3.91 -4.01 1.96
CA PRO A 46 3.05 -3.93 3.16
C PRO A 46 3.34 -2.73 4.07
N ALA A 47 4.61 -2.31 4.16
CA ALA A 47 5.05 -1.14 4.92
C ALA A 47 4.38 0.19 4.49
N LYS A 48 3.78 0.26 3.30
CA LYS A 48 3.00 1.44 2.87
C LYS A 48 1.63 1.52 3.53
N PHE A 49 1.12 0.41 4.09
CA PHE A 49 -0.21 0.31 4.70
C PHE A 49 -0.16 -0.43 6.04
N PRO A 50 0.65 0.03 7.01
CA PRO A 50 0.93 -0.70 8.25
C PRO A 50 -0.31 -0.93 9.11
N GLU A 51 -1.28 0.00 9.09
CA GLU A 51 -2.52 -0.12 9.86
C GLU A 51 -3.40 -1.29 9.40
N ALA A 52 -3.55 -1.47 8.08
CA ALA A 52 -4.34 -2.57 7.52
C ALA A 52 -3.70 -3.92 7.89
N VAL A 53 -2.38 -4.01 7.78
CA VAL A 53 -1.62 -5.19 8.18
C VAL A 53 -1.78 -5.46 9.68
N LYS A 54 -1.59 -4.45 10.54
CA LYS A 54 -1.73 -4.57 12.00
C LYS A 54 -3.12 -5.05 12.40
N ARG A 55 -4.17 -4.54 11.75
CA ARG A 55 -5.55 -5.01 11.97
C ARG A 55 -5.77 -6.46 11.55
N ALA A 56 -5.09 -6.93 10.52
CA ALA A 56 -5.24 -8.29 10.00
C ALA A 56 -4.45 -9.35 10.78
N ILE A 57 -3.23 -9.02 11.22
CA ILE A 57 -2.27 -9.99 11.80
C ILE A 57 -1.75 -9.61 13.20
N GLY A 58 -2.24 -8.52 13.79
CA GLY A 58 -1.88 -8.10 15.16
C GLY A 58 -0.52 -7.41 15.30
N LYS A 59 0.24 -7.24 14.21
CA LYS A 59 1.56 -6.58 14.21
C LYS A 59 1.79 -5.77 12.96
N GLU A 60 2.69 -4.79 13.07
CA GLU A 60 3.11 -3.99 11.92
C GLU A 60 4.08 -4.77 11.02
N PRO A 61 4.05 -4.52 9.70
CA PRO A 61 4.99 -5.13 8.77
C PRO A 61 6.39 -4.55 9.00
N PRO A 62 7.45 -5.31 8.71
CA PRO A 62 8.80 -4.76 8.73
C PRO A 62 8.94 -3.62 7.72
N LYS A 63 9.56 -2.51 8.13
CA LYS A 63 9.89 -1.39 7.25
C LYS A 63 11.23 -1.66 6.54
N PRO A 64 11.30 -1.56 5.20
CA PRO A 64 12.59 -1.56 4.51
C PRO A 64 13.47 -0.41 4.98
N PRO A 65 14.82 -0.55 5.03
CA PRO A 65 15.72 0.49 5.54
C PRO A 65 15.48 1.88 4.92
N ARG A 66 15.31 1.95 3.60
CA ARG A 66 15.03 3.21 2.89
C ARG A 66 13.74 3.90 3.30
N ILE A 67 12.72 3.15 3.73
CA ILE A 67 11.46 3.73 4.23
C ILE A 67 11.66 4.17 5.69
N ALA A 68 12.37 3.39 6.49
CA ALA A 68 12.70 3.76 7.87
C ALA A 68 13.54 5.05 7.94
N GLU A 69 14.47 5.25 7.00
CA GLU A 69 15.27 6.48 6.86
C GLU A 69 14.46 7.75 6.57
N LEU A 70 13.19 7.64 6.15
CA LEU A 70 12.32 8.80 5.93
C LEU A 70 11.60 9.24 7.21
N GLU A 71 11.58 8.40 8.24
CA GLU A 71 10.87 8.67 9.49
C GLU A 71 11.53 9.84 10.24
N GLY A 72 10.73 10.86 10.58
CA GLY A 72 11.21 12.06 11.27
C GLY A 72 11.93 13.09 10.38
N LYS A 73 12.10 12.85 9.08
CA LYS A 73 12.64 13.89 8.17
C LYS A 73 11.66 15.06 8.01
N GLU A 74 12.23 16.26 7.87
CA GLU A 74 11.46 17.47 7.62
C GLU A 74 10.68 17.34 6.30
N ARG A 75 9.40 17.70 6.34
CA ARG A 75 8.52 17.69 5.18
C ARG A 75 8.46 19.11 4.62
N ARG A 76 8.93 19.28 3.38
CA ARG A 76 8.79 20.53 2.64
C ARG A 76 7.56 20.45 1.75
N PHE A 77 6.51 21.20 2.10
CA PHE A 77 5.28 21.31 1.33
C PHE A 77 4.60 22.65 1.63
N GLU A 78 3.76 23.10 0.72
CA GLU A 78 2.89 24.28 0.90
C GLU A 78 1.44 23.83 0.86
N VAL A 79 0.60 24.43 1.70
CA VAL A 79 -0.83 24.13 1.76
C VAL A 79 -1.58 25.14 0.90
N LEU A 80 -2.23 24.65 -0.15
CA LEU A 80 -3.03 25.46 -1.06
C LEU A 80 -4.52 25.15 -0.87
N PRO A 81 -5.42 26.14 -1.09
CA PRO A 81 -6.84 25.86 -1.18
C PRO A 81 -7.13 24.96 -2.38
N ALA A 82 -8.24 24.21 -2.33
CA ALA A 82 -8.70 23.38 -3.44
C ALA A 82 -9.33 24.25 -4.56
N ASP A 83 -8.52 25.13 -5.12
CA ASP A 83 -8.88 26.12 -6.13
C ASP A 83 -7.87 26.11 -7.29
N VAL A 84 -8.37 26.20 -8.52
CA VAL A 84 -7.55 26.10 -9.73
C VAL A 84 -6.64 27.32 -9.89
N ALA A 85 -7.12 28.52 -9.57
CA ALA A 85 -6.31 29.73 -9.71
C ALA A 85 -5.16 29.74 -8.70
N ALA A 86 -5.43 29.38 -7.44
CA ALA A 86 -4.39 29.28 -6.41
C ALA A 86 -3.25 28.31 -6.78
N VAL A 87 -3.58 27.17 -7.39
CA VAL A 87 -2.55 26.21 -7.87
C VAL A 87 -1.76 26.78 -9.05
N LYS A 88 -2.42 27.46 -10.01
CA LYS A 88 -1.74 28.09 -11.15
C LYS A 88 -0.80 29.20 -10.71
N ASP A 89 -1.27 30.12 -9.85
CA ASP A 89 -0.46 31.23 -9.33
C ASP A 89 0.77 30.73 -8.57
N TYR A 90 0.61 29.63 -7.80
CA TYR A 90 1.73 28.99 -7.13
C TYR A 90 2.73 28.42 -8.14
N ILE A 91 2.27 27.70 -9.16
CA ILE A 91 3.14 27.17 -10.22
C ILE A 91 3.85 28.33 -10.92
N GLU A 92 3.16 29.37 -11.36
CA GLU A 92 3.76 30.52 -12.06
C GLU A 92 4.81 31.25 -11.22
N ARG A 93 4.62 31.33 -9.89
CA ARG A 93 5.57 31.98 -8.97
C ARG A 93 6.88 31.18 -8.81
N TYR A 94 6.82 29.86 -8.92
CA TYR A 94 7.96 28.97 -8.59
C TYR A 94 8.46 28.11 -9.76
N ALA A 95 7.76 28.09 -10.90
CA ALA A 95 8.23 27.49 -12.13
C ALA A 95 9.33 28.40 -12.71
N ILE A 96 10.49 27.80 -12.99
CA ILE A 96 11.62 28.45 -13.65
C ILE A 96 11.33 28.57 -15.14
#